data_AF-A0AA43ILT9-F1
#
_entry.id   AF-A0AA43ILT9-F1
#
_cell.length_a   1.000
_cell.length_b   1.000
_cell.length_c   1.000
_cell.angle_alpha   90.00
_cell.angle_beta   90.00
_cell.angle_gamma   90.00
#
_symmetry.space_group_name_H-M   'P 1'
#
loop_
_entity.id
_entity.type
_entity.pdbx_description
1 polymer ?
#
loop_
_entity_poly.entity_id
_entity_poly.type
_entity_poly.pdbx_seq_one_letter_code
_entity_poly.pdbx_strand_id
1 'polypeptide(L)'
;MNSRRIIALFVLLESLIIVVAVVANGFSLTALQTVTRFSGRLSLLLFSVIFLFHHKPETLHGWLSDKFYLLFAVVHGIHLIELLAYTYLSQAQLIPIRLAGGFLAYALIFAMPVLSHWMNTGRVSAGQFYLVQTFFMYYTWLIFFLTYLPRVQGKLPNVGGNYAEHVALLGWVSTMLGIKLASMIEFKKK
;
A
#
# COMPACT_ATOMS: atom_id res chain seq x y z
N MET A 1 16.90 2.19 -10.78
CA MET A 1 17.65 2.76 -9.64
C MET A 1 18.24 1.67 -8.74
N ASN A 2 19.26 1.97 -7.91
CA ASN A 2 19.82 0.99 -6.97
C ASN A 2 18.80 0.68 -5.86
N SER A 3 18.39 -0.59 -5.76
CA SER A 3 17.42 -1.10 -4.77
C SER A 3 17.71 -0.68 -3.33
N ARG A 4 18.97 -0.62 -2.90
CA ARG A 4 19.32 -0.20 -1.53
C ARG A 4 19.02 1.28 -1.29
N ARG A 5 19.28 2.13 -2.29
CA ARG A 5 19.06 3.58 -2.18
C ARG A 5 17.57 3.93 -2.13
N ILE A 6 16.74 3.28 -2.96
CA ILE A 6 15.29 3.53 -2.93
C ILE A 6 14.66 3.03 -1.62
N ILE A 7 15.08 1.86 -1.11
CA ILE A 7 14.62 1.37 0.19
C ILE A 7 15.03 2.35 1.30
N ALA A 8 16.29 2.78 1.32
CA ALA A 8 16.75 3.78 2.30
C ALA A 8 15.95 5.08 2.22
N LEU A 9 15.64 5.56 1.00
CA LEU A 9 14.79 6.74 0.81
C LEU A 9 13.41 6.56 1.46
N PHE A 10 12.72 5.44 1.21
CA PHE A 10 11.40 5.22 1.80
C PHE A 10 11.45 5.03 3.32
N VAL A 11 12.50 4.38 3.85
CA VAL A 11 12.72 4.32 5.31
C VAL A 11 12.95 5.71 5.90
N LEU A 12 13.68 6.59 5.21
CA LEU A 12 13.84 7.99 5.60
C LEU A 12 12.51 8.75 5.55
N LEU A 13 11.66 8.50 4.56
CA LEU A 13 10.32 9.11 4.48
C LEU A 13 9.43 8.66 5.63
N GLU A 14 9.42 7.37 5.99
CA GLU A 14 8.70 6.88 7.18
C GLU A 14 9.25 7.52 8.47
N SER A 15 10.57 7.59 8.61
CA SER A 15 11.21 8.24 9.76
C SER A 15 10.82 9.72 9.85
N LEU A 16 10.75 10.42 8.71
CA LEU A 16 10.31 11.82 8.66
C LEU A 16 8.84 11.96 9.06
N ILE A 17 7.96 11.04 8.63
CA ILE A 17 6.55 11.00 9.07
C ILE A 17 6.47 10.88 10.59
N ILE A 18 7.27 10.00 11.19
CA ILE A 18 7.34 9.83 12.66
C ILE A 18 7.79 11.12 13.34
N VAL A 19 8.91 11.70 12.90
CA VAL A 19 9.45 12.93 13.49
C VAL A 19 8.45 14.07 13.40
N VAL A 20 7.85 14.30 12.22
CA VAL A 20 6.85 15.36 12.01
C VAL A 20 5.63 15.15 12.91
N ALA A 21 5.14 13.91 13.03
CA ALA A 21 3.98 13.61 13.87
C ALA A 21 4.25 13.85 15.36
N VAL A 22 5.44 13.46 15.85
CA VAL A 22 5.86 13.67 17.25
C VAL A 22 6.12 15.14 17.54
N VAL A 23 6.75 15.88 16.63
CA VAL A 23 6.95 17.34 16.78
C VAL A 23 5.60 18.07 16.84
N ALA A 24 4.64 17.67 16.00
CA ALA A 24 3.33 18.33 15.93
C ALA A 24 2.38 17.95 17.08
N ASN A 25 2.45 16.73 17.61
CA ASN A 25 1.46 16.20 18.56
C ASN A 25 2.07 15.67 19.88
N GLY A 26 3.37 15.83 20.09
CA GLY A 26 4.10 15.26 21.22
C GLY A 26 4.20 13.74 21.19
N PHE A 27 4.71 13.13 22.26
CA PHE A 27 4.67 11.68 22.46
C PHE A 27 3.26 11.27 22.93
N SER A 28 2.33 11.09 21.99
CA SER A 28 0.91 10.86 22.28
C SER A 28 0.27 9.83 21.35
N LEU A 29 -0.93 9.34 21.72
CA LEU A 29 -1.76 8.50 20.84
C LEU A 29 -2.14 9.23 19.54
N THR A 30 -2.32 10.54 19.59
CA THR A 30 -2.61 11.38 18.41
C THR A 30 -1.42 11.43 17.44
N ALA A 31 -0.20 11.49 17.97
CA ALA A 31 1.00 11.36 17.14
C ALA A 31 1.03 10.00 16.44
N LEU A 32 0.80 8.92 17.16
CA LEU A 32 0.80 7.56 16.59
C LEU A 32 -0.34 7.34 15.57
N GLN A 33 -1.52 7.90 15.82
CA GLN A 33 -2.61 7.94 14.84
C GLN A 33 -2.21 8.73 13.57
N THR A 34 -1.44 9.81 13.74
CA THR A 34 -0.94 10.63 12.63
C THR A 34 0.10 9.86 11.81
N VAL A 35 1.05 9.20 12.48
CA VAL A 35 2.05 8.32 11.85
C VAL A 35 1.36 7.25 11.00
N THR A 36 0.49 6.45 11.61
CA THR A 36 -0.23 5.37 10.90
C THR A 36 -1.00 5.87 9.70
N ARG A 37 -1.65 7.05 9.79
CA ARG A 37 -2.39 7.65 8.69
C ARG A 37 -1.48 8.05 7.52
N PHE A 38 -0.36 8.71 7.78
CA PHE A 38 0.54 9.19 6.72
C PHE A 38 1.42 8.08 6.14
N SER A 39 1.89 7.15 6.97
CA SER A 39 2.55 5.92 6.54
C SER A 39 1.65 5.08 5.63
N GLY A 40 0.37 4.91 5.98
CA GLY A 40 -0.62 4.26 5.11
C GLY A 40 -0.85 4.99 3.78
N ARG A 41 -0.71 6.33 3.74
CA ARG A 41 -0.78 7.13 2.49
C ARG A 41 0.48 7.00 1.66
N LEU A 42 1.66 6.93 2.27
CA LEU A 42 2.92 6.66 1.57
C LEU A 42 2.89 5.27 0.93
N SER A 43 2.39 4.29 1.67
CA SER A 43 2.07 2.95 1.22
C SER A 43 1.11 2.94 0.01
N LEU A 44 0.03 3.72 0.06
CA LEU A 44 -0.89 3.90 -1.07
C LEU A 44 -0.17 4.51 -2.28
N LEU A 45 0.62 5.57 -2.09
CA LEU A 45 1.36 6.23 -3.17
C LEU A 45 2.29 5.25 -3.90
N LEU A 46 3.05 4.47 -3.14
CA LEU A 46 3.93 3.44 -3.69
C LEU A 46 3.12 2.36 -4.44
N PHE A 47 2.02 1.90 -3.84
CA PHE A 47 1.11 0.96 -4.50
C PHE A 47 0.55 1.53 -5.81
N SER A 48 0.20 2.82 -5.85
CA SER A 48 -0.33 3.46 -7.06
C SER A 48 0.64 3.39 -8.23
N VAL A 49 1.93 3.65 -7.97
CA VAL A 49 2.99 3.51 -8.98
C VAL A 49 3.06 2.06 -9.47
N ILE A 50 3.12 1.10 -8.55
CA ILE A 50 3.20 -0.33 -8.88
C ILE A 50 1.97 -0.78 -9.69
N PHE A 51 0.76 -0.48 -9.23
CA PHE A 51 -0.50 -0.91 -9.84
C PHE A 51 -0.68 -0.36 -11.26
N LEU A 52 -0.43 0.93 -11.45
CA LEU A 52 -0.58 1.60 -12.74
C LEU A 52 0.48 1.11 -13.73
N PHE A 53 1.75 1.03 -13.31
CA PHE A 53 2.88 0.78 -14.21
C PHE A 53 3.35 -0.69 -14.28
N HIS A 54 2.68 -1.66 -13.64
CA HIS A 54 3.14 -3.07 -13.69
C HIS A 54 3.28 -3.67 -15.10
N HIS A 55 2.56 -3.13 -16.08
CA HIS A 55 2.62 -3.55 -17.48
C HIS A 55 3.80 -2.92 -18.25
N LYS A 56 4.54 -2.01 -17.60
CA LYS A 56 5.71 -1.29 -18.12
C LYS A 56 6.90 -1.51 -17.16
N PRO A 57 7.52 -2.71 -17.16
CA PRO A 57 8.57 -3.05 -16.20
C PRO A 57 9.76 -2.09 -16.25
N GLU A 58 10.15 -1.63 -17.44
CA GLU A 58 11.23 -0.65 -17.62
C GLU A 58 10.98 0.65 -16.85
N THR A 59 9.73 1.15 -16.88
CA THR A 59 9.33 2.36 -16.14
C THR A 59 9.41 2.13 -14.63
N LEU A 60 8.91 0.98 -14.14
CA LEU A 60 8.99 0.63 -12.72
C LEU A 60 10.44 0.47 -12.23
N HIS A 61 11.30 -0.19 -13.01
CA HIS A 61 12.71 -0.38 -12.67
C HIS A 61 13.47 0.95 -12.67
N GLY A 62 13.10 1.86 -13.58
CA GLY A 62 13.58 3.23 -13.63
C GLY A 62 13.24 4.02 -12.38
N TRP A 63 11.95 4.08 -12.02
CA TRP A 63 11.43 4.93 -10.94
C TRP A 63 11.63 4.36 -9.52
N LEU A 64 11.54 3.04 -9.36
CA LEU A 64 11.65 2.36 -8.07
C LEU A 64 12.94 1.52 -8.03
N SER A 65 12.85 0.27 -8.48
CA SER A 65 13.95 -0.65 -8.74
C SER A 65 13.42 -1.97 -9.30
N ASP A 66 14.32 -2.90 -9.63
CA ASP A 66 14.04 -4.30 -9.95
C ASP A 66 13.40 -5.09 -8.79
N LYS A 67 13.54 -4.59 -7.56
CA LYS A 67 13.03 -5.22 -6.32
C LYS A 67 11.86 -4.44 -5.71
N PHE A 68 11.01 -3.85 -6.54
CA PHE A 68 9.88 -3.02 -6.08
C PHE A 68 8.90 -3.79 -5.18
N TYR A 69 8.77 -5.12 -5.30
CA TYR A 69 8.00 -5.93 -4.35
C TYR A 69 8.61 -5.96 -2.96
N LEU A 70 9.95 -6.08 -2.86
CA LEU A 70 10.65 -6.01 -1.59
C LEU A 70 10.52 -4.62 -0.97
N LEU A 71 10.66 -3.57 -1.79
CA LEU A 71 10.42 -2.19 -1.34
C LEU A 71 9.00 -2.05 -0.77
N PHE A 72 7.99 -2.54 -1.50
CA PHE A 72 6.60 -2.49 -1.06
C PHE A 72 6.38 -3.22 0.26
N ALA A 73 6.95 -4.41 0.41
CA ALA A 73 6.88 -5.21 1.63
C ALA A 73 7.57 -4.55 2.82
N VAL A 74 8.72 -3.91 2.63
CA VAL A 74 9.43 -3.17 3.70
C VAL A 74 8.59 -1.99 4.18
N VAL A 75 8.10 -1.15 3.26
CA VAL A 75 7.28 0.03 3.58
C VAL A 75 5.99 -0.38 4.29
N HIS A 76 5.27 -1.39 3.77
CA HIS A 76 4.08 -1.90 4.44
C HIS A 76 4.38 -2.62 5.75
N GLY A 77 5.57 -3.21 5.92
CA GLY A 77 5.99 -3.78 7.20
C GLY A 77 6.15 -2.73 8.28
N ILE A 78 6.75 -1.58 7.95
CA ILE A 78 6.82 -0.43 8.86
C ILE A 78 5.41 0.05 9.19
N HIS A 79 4.56 0.26 8.18
CA HIS A 79 3.17 0.64 8.38
C HIS A 79 2.39 -0.33 9.28
N LEU A 80 2.59 -1.65 9.10
CA LEU A 80 1.95 -2.67 9.91
C LEU A 80 2.36 -2.57 11.38
N ILE A 81 3.66 -2.39 11.65
CA ILE A 81 4.16 -2.23 13.02
C ILE A 81 3.51 -1.01 13.69
N GLU A 82 3.47 0.12 12.99
CA GLU A 82 2.83 1.34 13.50
C GLU A 82 1.33 1.14 13.73
N LEU A 83 0.64 0.47 12.80
CA LEU A 83 -0.78 0.18 12.90
C LEU A 83 -1.08 -0.74 14.09
N LEU A 84 -0.29 -1.80 14.27
CA LEU A 84 -0.42 -2.71 15.40
C LEU A 84 -0.15 -1.97 16.72
N ALA A 85 0.91 -1.15 16.79
CA ALA A 85 1.20 -0.33 17.95
C ALA A 85 0.03 0.62 18.29
N TYR A 86 -0.53 1.29 17.28
CA TYR A 86 -1.70 2.15 17.47
C TYR A 86 -2.90 1.36 18.00
N THR A 87 -3.27 0.25 17.35
CA THR A 87 -4.43 -0.55 17.76
C THR A 87 -4.29 -1.11 19.17
N TYR A 88 -3.08 -1.53 19.55
CA TYR A 88 -2.77 -2.04 20.88
C TYR A 88 -2.86 -0.93 21.94
N LEU A 89 -2.23 0.23 21.70
CA LEU A 89 -2.19 1.31 22.69
C LEU A 89 -3.50 2.09 22.78
N SER A 90 -4.25 2.22 21.68
CA SER A 90 -5.52 2.95 21.65
C SER A 90 -6.72 2.10 22.09
N GLN A 91 -6.53 0.78 22.27
CA GLN A 91 -7.61 -0.18 22.55
C GLN A 91 -8.76 -0.08 21.53
N ALA A 92 -8.42 0.17 20.25
CA ALA A 92 -9.41 0.36 19.22
C ALA A 92 -10.21 -0.93 18.99
N GLN A 93 -11.53 -0.80 18.84
CA GLN A 93 -12.38 -1.94 18.53
C GLN A 93 -11.99 -2.53 17.17
N LEU A 94 -11.55 -3.79 17.18
CA LEU A 94 -11.22 -4.53 15.97
C LEU A 94 -12.50 -5.03 15.31
N ILE A 95 -12.67 -4.71 14.03
CA ILE A 95 -13.77 -5.21 13.20
C ILE A 95 -13.27 -6.48 12.49
N PRO A 96 -13.76 -7.68 12.84
CA PRO A 96 -13.17 -8.95 12.39
C PRO A 96 -13.05 -9.08 10.87
N ILE A 97 -14.09 -8.66 10.12
CA ILE A 97 -14.07 -8.74 8.66
C ILE A 97 -12.99 -7.85 8.02
N ARG A 98 -12.74 -6.67 8.61
CA ARG A 98 -11.70 -5.74 8.15
C ARG A 98 -10.31 -6.27 8.49
N LEU A 99 -10.19 -6.88 9.68
CA LEU A 99 -8.95 -7.53 10.12
C LEU A 99 -8.59 -8.70 9.20
N ALA A 100 -9.54 -9.58 8.89
CA ALA A 100 -9.32 -10.72 8.01
C ALA A 100 -8.91 -10.29 6.59
N GLY A 101 -9.60 -9.30 6.01
CA GLY A 101 -9.23 -8.76 4.69
C GLY A 101 -7.86 -8.10 4.69
N GLY A 102 -7.56 -7.27 5.69
CA GLY A 102 -6.25 -6.62 5.83
C GLY A 102 -5.12 -7.63 6.05
N PHE A 103 -5.36 -8.66 6.86
CA PHE A 103 -4.39 -9.73 7.13
C PHE A 103 -4.03 -10.50 5.85
N LEU A 104 -5.02 -10.88 5.04
CA LEU A 104 -4.75 -11.52 3.76
C LEU A 104 -3.96 -10.60 2.82
N ALA A 105 -4.24 -9.29 2.81
CA ALA A 105 -3.46 -8.33 2.04
C ALA A 105 -1.99 -8.33 2.48
N TYR A 106 -1.72 -8.24 3.79
CA TYR A 106 -0.36 -8.31 4.32
C TYR A 106 0.33 -9.63 3.99
N ALA A 107 -0.37 -10.77 4.09
CA ALA A 107 0.19 -12.07 3.72
C ALA A 107 0.65 -12.07 2.24
N LEU A 108 -0.15 -11.54 1.33
CA LEU A 108 0.22 -11.42 -0.08
C LEU A 108 1.40 -10.45 -0.28
N ILE A 109 1.41 -9.31 0.41
CA ILE A 109 2.49 -8.31 0.34
C ILE A 109 3.83 -8.93 0.71
N PHE A 110 3.89 -9.70 1.81
CA PHE A 110 5.13 -10.35 2.24
C PHE A 110 5.49 -11.59 1.42
N ALA A 111 4.52 -12.23 0.76
CA ALA A 111 4.77 -13.34 -0.16
C ALA A 111 5.37 -12.88 -1.50
N MET A 112 4.96 -11.72 -2.02
CA MET A 112 5.36 -11.27 -3.36
C MET A 112 6.87 -11.18 -3.62
N PRO A 113 7.73 -10.70 -2.69
CA PRO A 113 9.19 -10.73 -2.87
C PRO A 113 9.73 -12.16 -3.09
N VAL A 114 9.21 -13.13 -2.35
CA VAL A 114 9.61 -14.55 -2.44
C VAL A 114 9.12 -15.14 -3.76
N LEU A 115 7.86 -14.92 -4.12
CA LEU A 115 7.27 -15.41 -5.37
C LEU A 115 7.96 -14.82 -6.60
N SER A 116 8.33 -13.54 -6.54
CA SER A 116 9.10 -12.88 -7.60
C SER A 116 10.50 -13.47 -7.72
N HIS A 117 11.15 -13.80 -6.60
CA HIS A 117 12.43 -14.49 -6.62
C HIS A 117 12.32 -15.94 -7.17
N TRP A 118 11.26 -16.66 -6.83
CA TRP A 118 10.99 -18.00 -7.37
C TRP A 118 10.72 -17.99 -8.87
N MET A 119 10.03 -16.98 -9.39
CA MET A 119 9.87 -16.80 -10.83
C MET A 119 11.23 -16.56 -11.51
N ASN A 120 12.07 -15.67 -10.96
CA ASN A 120 13.40 -15.38 -11.50
C ASN A 120 14.37 -16.57 -11.43
N THR A 121 14.15 -17.52 -10.53
CA THR A 121 14.95 -18.75 -10.37
C THR A 121 14.34 -19.96 -11.07
N GLY A 122 13.24 -19.79 -11.82
CA GLY A 122 12.57 -20.85 -12.55
C GLY A 122 11.79 -21.86 -11.70
N ARG A 123 11.60 -21.60 -10.40
CA ARG A 123 10.80 -22.45 -9.49
C ARG A 123 9.30 -22.33 -9.72
N VAL A 124 8.85 -21.22 -10.31
CA VAL A 124 7.45 -20.94 -10.66
C VAL A 124 7.39 -20.50 -12.11
N SER A 125 6.41 -20.99 -12.87
CA SER A 125 6.23 -20.59 -14.27
C SER A 125 5.75 -19.14 -14.39
N ALA A 126 6.08 -18.49 -15.51
CA ALA A 126 5.64 -17.12 -15.79
C ALA A 126 4.11 -16.97 -15.75
N GLY A 127 3.36 -17.98 -16.24
CA GLY A 127 1.90 -17.98 -16.21
C GLY A 127 1.32 -18.04 -14.79
N GLN A 128 1.85 -18.91 -13.93
CA GLN A 128 1.46 -18.99 -12.52
C GLN A 128 1.77 -17.68 -11.79
N PHE A 129 2.97 -17.12 -12.02
CA PHE A 129 3.35 -15.85 -11.42
C PHE A 129 2.44 -14.71 -11.88
N TYR A 130 2.08 -14.64 -13.17
CA TYR A 130 1.16 -13.65 -13.71
C TYR A 130 -0.23 -13.70 -13.06
N LEU A 131 -0.78 -14.91 -12.84
CA LEU A 131 -2.06 -15.07 -12.14
C LEU A 131 -1.99 -14.55 -10.70
N VAL A 132 -0.96 -14.94 -9.95
CA VAL A 132 -0.78 -14.51 -8.56
C VAL A 132 -0.53 -13.01 -8.48
N GLN A 133 0.30 -12.45 -9.37
CA GLN A 133 0.54 -11.02 -9.47
C GLN A 133 -0.76 -10.26 -9.75
N THR A 134 -1.57 -10.74 -10.70
CA THR A 134 -2.85 -10.13 -11.04
C THR A 134 -3.78 -10.12 -9.84
N PHE A 135 -3.93 -11.27 -9.16
CA PHE A 135 -4.72 -11.37 -7.94
C PHE A 135 -4.22 -10.41 -6.85
N PHE A 136 -2.91 -10.40 -6.58
CA PHE A 136 -2.28 -9.48 -5.63
C PHE A 136 -2.62 -8.02 -5.94
N MET A 137 -2.50 -7.59 -7.19
CA MET A 137 -2.76 -6.20 -7.60
C MET A 137 -4.22 -5.81 -7.33
N TYR A 138 -5.19 -6.59 -7.82
CA TYR A 138 -6.60 -6.24 -7.66
C TYR A 138 -7.12 -6.43 -6.24
N TYR A 139 -6.62 -7.44 -5.52
CA TYR A 139 -6.96 -7.64 -4.11
C TYR A 139 -6.45 -6.49 -3.25
N THR A 140 -5.17 -6.10 -3.40
CA THR A 140 -4.59 -4.98 -2.64
C THR A 140 -5.28 -3.66 -2.98
N TRP A 141 -5.61 -3.44 -4.25
CA TRP A 141 -6.43 -2.29 -4.66
C TRP A 141 -7.79 -2.28 -3.97
N LEU A 142 -8.48 -3.42 -3.93
CA LEU A 142 -9.79 -3.54 -3.27
C LEU A 142 -9.69 -3.23 -1.77
N ILE A 143 -8.62 -3.66 -1.11
CA ILE A 143 -8.38 -3.36 0.31
C ILE A 143 -8.18 -1.86 0.55
N PHE A 144 -7.44 -1.16 -0.32
CA PHE A 144 -7.38 0.31 -0.27
C PHE A 144 -8.75 0.95 -0.47
N PHE A 145 -9.52 0.48 -1.46
CA PHE A 145 -10.87 0.98 -1.73
C PHE A 145 -11.79 0.82 -0.50
N LEU A 146 -11.83 -0.38 0.08
CA LEU A 146 -12.61 -0.71 1.28
C LEU A 146 -12.08 -0.04 2.55
N THR A 147 -10.84 0.46 2.54
CA THR A 147 -10.30 1.27 3.63
C THR A 147 -10.83 2.70 3.61
N TYR A 148 -11.03 3.30 2.42
CA TYR A 148 -11.50 4.68 2.28
C TYR A 148 -13.01 4.82 2.15
N LEU A 149 -13.70 3.85 1.53
CA LEU A 149 -15.16 3.88 1.37
C LEU A 149 -15.92 4.12 2.69
N PRO A 150 -15.72 3.34 3.77
CA PRO A 150 -16.45 3.56 5.02
C PRO A 150 -16.05 4.86 5.74
N ARG A 151 -14.86 5.43 5.45
CA ARG A 151 -14.43 6.73 5.98
C ARG A 151 -15.21 7.87 5.33
N VAL A 152 -15.43 7.81 4.01
CA VAL A 152 -16.30 8.76 3.30
C VAL A 152 -17.76 8.61 3.73
N GLN A 153 -18.21 7.38 4.02
CA GLN A 153 -19.56 7.14 4.52
C GLN A 153 -19.78 7.57 5.98
N GLY A 154 -18.75 8.05 6.69
CA GLY A 154 -18.86 8.41 8.11
C GLY A 154 -19.11 7.22 9.04
N LYS A 155 -18.87 5.97 8.57
CA LYS A 155 -19.13 4.75 9.34
C LYS A 155 -18.01 4.37 10.28
N LEU A 156 -16.90 5.09 10.27
CA LEU A 156 -15.75 4.84 11.14
C LEU A 156 -15.48 6.05 12.02
N PRO A 157 -15.81 5.98 13.33
CA PRO A 157 -15.44 7.04 14.27
C PRO A 157 -13.92 7.06 14.48
N ASN A 158 -13.37 8.24 14.79
CA ASN A 158 -11.99 8.41 15.28
C ASN A 158 -10.89 7.85 14.36
N VAL A 159 -11.04 8.02 13.04
CA VAL A 159 -10.04 7.57 12.05
C VAL A 159 -9.04 8.65 11.61
N GLY A 160 -9.16 9.86 12.19
CA GLY A 160 -8.34 11.04 11.89
C GLY A 160 -8.53 11.59 10.48
N GLY A 161 -8.08 12.83 10.25
CA GLY A 161 -8.23 13.53 8.98
C GLY A 161 -9.60 14.15 8.77
N ASN A 162 -9.77 14.82 7.63
CA ASN A 162 -11.00 15.52 7.28
C ASN A 162 -11.75 14.81 6.13
N TYR A 163 -13.02 15.16 5.96
CA TYR A 163 -13.88 14.57 4.94
C TYR A 163 -13.32 14.74 3.52
N ALA A 164 -12.82 15.93 3.19
CA ALA A 164 -12.27 16.23 1.87
C ALA A 164 -11.05 15.34 1.54
N GLU A 165 -10.17 15.09 2.51
CA GLU A 165 -9.05 14.15 2.36
C GLU A 165 -9.55 12.73 2.06
N HIS A 166 -10.60 12.27 2.73
CA HIS A 166 -11.16 10.93 2.51
C HIS A 166 -11.78 10.80 1.12
N VAL A 167 -12.49 11.82 0.67
CA VAL A 167 -13.06 11.89 -0.69
C VAL A 167 -11.95 11.90 -1.74
N ALA A 168 -10.90 12.71 -1.54
CA ALA A 168 -9.76 12.75 -2.46
C ALA A 168 -9.06 11.39 -2.58
N LEU A 169 -8.84 10.70 -1.45
CA LEU A 169 -8.19 9.39 -1.43
C LEU A 169 -9.06 8.30 -2.07
N LEU A 170 -10.37 8.27 -1.77
CA LEU A 170 -11.30 7.34 -2.42
C LEU A 170 -11.38 7.62 -3.93
N GLY A 171 -11.46 8.90 -4.31
CA GLY A 171 -11.43 9.36 -5.70
C GLY A 171 -10.17 8.85 -6.40
N TRP A 172 -9.00 9.06 -5.81
CA TRP A 172 -7.73 8.57 -6.36
C TRP A 172 -7.71 7.04 -6.57
N VAL A 173 -8.10 6.26 -5.56
CA VAL A 173 -8.17 4.79 -5.68
C VAL A 173 -9.15 4.36 -6.78
N SER A 174 -10.26 5.08 -6.94
CA SER A 174 -11.25 4.80 -7.98
C SER A 174 -10.72 5.15 -9.37
N THR A 175 -10.06 6.31 -9.51
CA THR A 175 -9.40 6.75 -10.75
C THR A 175 -8.32 5.78 -11.18
N MET A 176 -7.54 5.22 -10.24
CA MET A 176 -6.52 4.22 -10.57
C MET A 176 -7.11 3.01 -11.31
N LEU A 177 -8.27 2.50 -10.88
CA LEU A 177 -8.96 1.42 -11.58
C LEU A 177 -9.43 1.88 -12.96
N GLY A 178 -10.02 3.07 -13.06
CA GLY A 178 -10.45 3.64 -14.34
C GLY A 178 -9.31 3.73 -15.37
N ILE A 179 -8.15 4.27 -14.96
CA ILE A 179 -6.94 4.34 -15.80
C ILE A 179 -6.51 2.92 -16.22
N LYS A 180 -6.54 1.97 -15.29
CA LYS A 180 -6.14 0.59 -15.56
C LYS A 180 -7.04 -0.07 -16.61
N LEU A 181 -8.35 0.02 -16.44
CA LEU A 181 -9.33 -0.53 -17.37
C LEU A 181 -9.21 0.13 -18.75
N ALA A 182 -9.06 1.45 -18.82
CA ALA A 182 -8.86 2.17 -20.07
C ALA A 182 -7.61 1.67 -20.82
N SER A 183 -6.49 1.49 -20.11
CA SER A 183 -5.24 0.97 -20.71
C SER A 183 -5.39 -0.44 -21.28
N MET A 184 -6.24 -1.28 -20.68
CA MET A 184 -6.52 -2.64 -21.18
C MET A 184 -7.40 -2.64 -22.43
N ILE A 185 -8.31 -1.66 -22.57
CA ILE A 185 -9.17 -1.52 -23.75
C ILE A 185 -8.35 -1.03 -24.95
N GLU A 186 -7.48 -0.04 -24.76
CA GLU A 186 -6.62 0.47 -25.83
C GLU A 186 -5.64 -0.59 -26.36
N PHE A 187 -5.16 -1.48 -25.48
CA PHE A 187 -4.28 -2.58 -25.88
C PHE A 187 -4.96 -3.61 -26.79
N LYS A 188 -6.30 -3.74 -26.74
CA LYS A 188 -7.06 -4.63 -27.64
C LYS A 188 -7.33 -4.02 -29.03
N LYS A 189 -7.10 -2.71 -29.20
CA LYS A 189 -7.35 -2.01 -30.47
C LYS A 189 -6.12 -1.96 -31.38
N LYS A 190 -4.95 -2.39 -30.90
CA LYS A 190 -3.71 -2.55 -31.68
C LYS A 190 -3.44 -4.02 -31.91
#